data_AF-A0A1T5JBH7-F1
#
_entry.id   AF-A0A1T5JBH7-F1
#
_cell.length_a   1.000
_cell.length_b   1.000
_cell.length_c   1.000
_cell.angle_alpha   90.00
_cell.angle_beta   90.00
_cell.angle_gamma   90.00
#
_symmetry.space_group_name_H-M   'P 1'
#
loop_
_entity.id
_entity.type
_entity.pdbx_description
1 polymer ?
#
loop_
_entity_poly.entity_id
_entity_poly.type
_entity_poly.pdbx_seq_one_letter_code
_entity_poly.pdbx_strand_id
1 'polypeptide(L)'
;MKKFTLSILMLVAITASSYAQDKRVALVTFFGDKKIGGTGMSTLGESLMKDPAFNLQPLVEKAYARFVNEFAKDFPFKLIDAKEISSNTEYQNYKSVMLMDTASGFNKSMGIQYAVIPGMIWAYGDKQGLLSEEKQDPCNLAKIFPDADAILFVTMDYEFESRAMGMMAGAVAYLNMFLYDKKCDKVFRIRERGVSKGKVPAALGVPIMNVKKIQPLCEDATEALFEELKGKLGKIVKKSAKF
;
A
#
# COMPACT_ATOMS: atom_id res chain seq x y z
N MET A 1 -60.05 5.02 7.82
CA MET A 1 -58.80 4.88 8.59
C MET A 1 -57.71 4.03 7.92
N LYS A 2 -57.97 3.32 6.80
CA LYS A 2 -56.95 2.49 6.10
C LYS A 2 -56.09 3.23 5.07
N LYS A 3 -56.34 4.51 4.79
CA LYS A 3 -55.59 5.30 3.78
C LYS A 3 -54.46 6.16 4.38
N PHE A 4 -54.40 6.28 5.70
CA PHE A 4 -53.37 7.07 6.39
C PHE A 4 -52.14 6.24 6.82
N THR A 5 -52.28 4.91 6.91
CA THR A 5 -51.19 4.01 7.31
C THR A 5 -50.20 3.71 6.18
N LEU A 6 -50.59 3.89 4.91
CA LEU A 6 -49.70 3.62 3.78
C LEU A 6 -48.69 4.75 3.52
N SER A 7 -49.04 5.99 3.87
CA SER A 7 -48.17 7.17 3.65
C SER A 7 -47.03 7.27 4.68
N ILE A 8 -47.21 6.73 5.88
CA ILE A 8 -46.18 6.73 6.94
C ILE A 8 -45.12 5.66 6.65
N LEU A 9 -45.49 4.53 6.06
CA LEU A 9 -44.55 3.46 5.69
C LEU A 9 -43.61 3.88 4.53
N MET A 10 -44.07 4.77 3.66
CA MET A 10 -43.29 5.27 2.52
C MET A 10 -42.31 6.39 2.93
N LEU A 11 -42.59 7.12 4.01
CA LEU A 11 -41.71 8.18 4.53
C LEU A 11 -40.52 7.62 5.34
N VAL A 12 -40.68 6.45 5.98
CA VAL A 12 -39.61 5.77 6.71
C VAL A 12 -38.61 5.07 5.76
N ALA A 13 -39.02 4.73 4.54
CA ALA A 13 -38.14 4.10 3.55
C ALA A 13 -37.13 5.07 2.91
N ILE A 14 -37.38 6.38 2.94
CA ILE A 14 -36.50 7.39 2.32
C ILE A 14 -35.36 7.81 3.27
N THR A 15 -35.51 7.65 4.58
CA THR A 15 -34.44 7.96 5.55
C THR A 15 -33.43 6.83 5.74
N ALA A 16 -33.73 5.61 5.29
CA ALA A 16 -32.81 4.47 5.41
C ALA A 16 -31.61 4.54 4.45
N SER A 17 -31.64 5.42 3.44
CA SER A 17 -30.51 5.65 2.52
C SER A 17 -29.48 6.65 3.05
N SER A 18 -29.70 7.25 4.22
CA SER A 18 -28.89 8.37 4.75
C SER A 18 -27.85 7.96 5.81
N TYR A 19 -27.52 6.66 5.94
CA TYR A 19 -26.42 6.19 6.81
C TYR A 19 -25.03 6.21 6.14
N ALA A 20 -24.87 6.86 4.98
CA ALA A 20 -23.55 7.20 4.47
C ALA A 20 -23.03 8.46 5.18
N GLN A 21 -22.67 8.35 6.47
CA GLN A 21 -21.55 9.16 6.93
C GLN A 21 -20.37 8.71 6.07
N ASP A 22 -19.90 9.57 5.18
CA ASP A 22 -18.72 9.28 4.35
C ASP A 22 -17.54 9.02 5.27
N LYS A 23 -17.29 7.74 5.56
CA LYS A 23 -16.20 7.30 6.44
C LYS A 23 -14.92 8.00 6.01
N ARG A 24 -14.22 8.62 6.96
CA ARG A 24 -12.97 9.34 6.69
C ARG A 24 -11.79 8.42 6.95
N VAL A 25 -10.93 8.24 5.96
CA VAL A 25 -9.76 7.36 6.06
C VAL A 25 -8.48 8.16 5.93
N ALA A 26 -7.60 8.05 6.92
CA ALA A 26 -6.27 8.63 6.86
C ALA A 26 -5.33 7.67 6.11
N LEU A 27 -4.88 8.05 4.91
CA LEU A 27 -3.77 7.37 4.24
C LEU A 27 -2.46 7.84 4.88
N VAL A 28 -1.92 7.03 5.79
CA VAL A 28 -0.81 7.42 6.68
C VAL A 28 0.56 6.99 6.16
N THR A 29 0.61 6.12 5.17
CA THR A 29 1.87 5.80 4.47
C THR A 29 1.58 5.31 3.07
N PHE A 30 2.45 5.72 2.15
CA PHE A 30 2.56 5.16 0.82
C PHE A 30 4.04 5.07 0.47
N PHE A 31 4.57 3.85 0.39
CA PHE A 31 5.99 3.66 0.10
C PHE A 31 6.26 2.40 -0.73
N GLY A 32 7.38 2.40 -1.43
CA GLY A 32 7.94 1.22 -2.10
C GLY A 32 9.20 0.74 -1.41
N ASP A 33 9.27 -0.55 -1.10
CA ASP A 33 10.50 -1.20 -0.66
C ASP A 33 11.43 -1.41 -1.88
N LYS A 34 12.65 -0.89 -1.80
CA LYS A 34 13.68 -1.10 -2.84
C LYS A 34 14.29 -2.49 -2.79
N LYS A 35 14.05 -3.25 -1.73
CA LYS A 35 14.39 -4.67 -1.70
C LYS A 35 13.55 -5.41 -2.72
N ILE A 36 14.15 -5.68 -3.87
CA ILE A 36 13.57 -6.60 -4.83
C ILE A 36 13.74 -8.02 -4.27
N GLY A 37 12.63 -8.60 -3.83
CA GLY A 37 12.53 -9.86 -3.12
C GLY A 37 12.43 -11.10 -4.00
N GLY A 38 12.51 -12.23 -3.29
CA GLY A 38 12.77 -13.57 -3.75
C GLY A 38 13.75 -14.15 -2.74
N THR A 39 13.33 -15.13 -1.93
CA THR A 39 14.02 -15.63 -0.72
C THR A 39 15.39 -16.30 -0.96
N GLY A 40 16.07 -16.00 -2.06
CA GLY A 40 17.41 -16.48 -2.40
C GLY A 40 18.27 -15.44 -3.14
N MET A 41 17.85 -14.19 -3.27
CA MET A 41 18.69 -13.13 -3.83
C MET A 41 19.73 -12.69 -2.79
N SER A 42 20.89 -13.34 -2.85
CA SER A 42 22.15 -12.96 -2.22
C SER A 42 22.65 -11.59 -2.73
N THR A 43 23.89 -11.22 -2.36
CA THR A 43 24.66 -9.99 -2.67
C THR A 43 24.38 -9.27 -4.00
N LEU A 44 23.89 -9.95 -5.04
CA LEU A 44 23.42 -9.37 -6.31
C LEU A 44 22.22 -8.43 -6.15
N GLY A 45 21.25 -8.76 -5.29
CA GLY A 45 20.14 -7.87 -4.98
C GLY A 45 20.61 -6.58 -4.30
N GLU A 46 21.63 -6.67 -3.44
CA GLU A 46 22.25 -5.52 -2.80
C GLU A 46 22.95 -4.58 -3.78
N SER A 47 23.60 -5.13 -4.82
CA SER A 47 24.26 -4.33 -5.86
C SER A 47 23.26 -3.43 -6.59
N LEU A 48 22.07 -3.93 -6.91
CA LEU A 48 21.02 -3.14 -7.58
C LEU A 48 20.47 -2.06 -6.66
N MET A 49 20.20 -2.40 -5.40
CA MET A 49 19.71 -1.43 -4.43
C MET A 49 20.70 -0.27 -4.25
N LYS A 50 22.01 -0.56 -4.26
CA LYS A 50 23.06 0.46 -4.11
C LYS A 50 23.33 1.27 -5.39
N ASP A 51 22.79 0.85 -6.55
CA ASP A 51 22.99 1.57 -7.81
C ASP A 51 22.13 2.86 -7.82
N PRO A 52 22.75 4.06 -7.94
CA PRO A 52 22.02 5.32 -7.92
C PRO A 52 21.08 5.49 -9.13
N ALA A 53 21.29 4.76 -10.22
CA ALA A 53 20.39 4.78 -11.37
C ALA A 53 19.12 3.95 -11.13
N PHE A 54 19.10 3.07 -10.12
CA PHE A 54 17.91 2.32 -9.74
C PHE A 54 17.06 3.17 -8.79
N ASN A 55 16.00 3.76 -9.33
CA ASN A 55 15.20 4.76 -8.63
C ASN A 55 13.71 4.36 -8.61
N LEU A 56 13.24 3.95 -7.44
CA LEU A 56 11.82 3.65 -7.23
C LEU A 56 10.95 4.88 -7.01
N GLN A 57 11.52 6.05 -6.72
CA GLN A 57 10.73 7.24 -6.37
C GLN A 57 9.70 7.60 -7.46
N PRO A 58 10.05 7.67 -8.76
CA PRO A 58 9.07 7.98 -9.80
C PRO A 58 7.97 6.91 -9.92
N LEU A 59 8.28 5.64 -9.64
CA LEU A 59 7.31 4.54 -9.70
C LEU A 59 6.32 4.64 -8.54
N VAL A 60 6.82 4.92 -7.33
CA VAL A 60 5.99 5.09 -6.14
C VAL A 60 5.09 6.32 -6.29
N GLU A 61 5.62 7.44 -6.79
CA GLU A 61 4.84 8.65 -7.05
C GLU A 61 3.76 8.43 -8.10
N LYS A 62 4.10 7.73 -9.20
CA LYS A 62 3.12 7.35 -10.22
C LYS A 62 2.03 6.44 -9.65
N ALA A 63 2.41 5.43 -8.88
CA ALA A 63 1.48 4.51 -8.25
C ALA A 63 0.56 5.21 -7.25
N TYR A 64 1.10 6.12 -6.43
CA TYR A 64 0.31 6.95 -5.52
C TYR A 64 -0.69 7.82 -6.27
N ALA A 65 -0.26 8.49 -7.34
CA ALA A 65 -1.14 9.31 -8.16
C ALA A 65 -2.28 8.49 -8.75
N ARG A 66 -2.00 7.30 -9.31
CA ARG A 66 -3.04 6.38 -9.82
C ARG A 66 -3.95 5.88 -8.71
N PHE A 67 -3.38 5.51 -7.56
CA PHE A 67 -4.15 5.07 -6.41
C PHE A 67 -5.16 6.13 -5.97
N VAL A 68 -4.72 7.37 -5.73
CA VAL A 68 -5.60 8.44 -5.25
C VAL A 68 -6.60 8.90 -6.32
N ASN A 69 -6.15 9.06 -7.57
CA ASN A 69 -6.96 9.67 -8.62
C ASN A 69 -7.89 8.70 -9.36
N GLU A 70 -7.57 7.41 -9.39
CA GLU A 70 -8.36 6.40 -10.09
C GLU A 70 -9.01 5.47 -9.07
N PHE A 71 -8.22 4.80 -8.25
CA PHE A 71 -8.67 3.65 -7.47
C PHE A 71 -9.41 4.04 -6.18
N ALA A 72 -8.95 5.08 -5.50
CA ALA A 72 -9.47 5.45 -4.18
C ALA A 72 -10.90 6.00 -4.23
N LYS A 73 -11.33 6.50 -5.40
CA LYS A 73 -12.66 7.06 -5.63
C LYS A 73 -13.78 6.02 -5.58
N ASP A 74 -13.45 4.76 -5.81
CA ASP A 74 -14.42 3.67 -5.82
C ASP A 74 -14.58 3.02 -4.43
N PHE A 75 -13.75 3.38 -3.45
CA PHE A 75 -13.94 2.92 -2.07
C PHE A 75 -15.20 3.52 -1.44
N PRO A 76 -15.82 2.82 -0.46
CA PRO A 76 -16.99 3.31 0.25
C PRO A 76 -16.62 4.31 1.36
N PHE A 77 -15.49 4.99 1.21
CA PHE A 77 -14.94 5.94 2.16
C PHE A 77 -14.19 7.05 1.42
N LYS A 78 -14.00 8.19 2.08
CA LYS A 78 -13.22 9.31 1.56
C LYS A 78 -11.86 9.34 2.21
N LEU A 79 -10.82 9.55 1.40
CA LEU A 79 -9.50 9.85 1.95
C LEU A 79 -9.49 11.26 2.54
N ILE A 80 -8.89 11.40 3.71
CA ILE A 80 -8.53 12.70 4.27
C ILE A 80 -7.50 13.35 3.36
N ASP A 81 -7.56 14.69 3.22
CA ASP A 81 -6.64 15.44 2.37
C ASP A 81 -5.17 15.21 2.79
N ALA A 82 -4.30 14.95 1.83
CA ALA A 82 -2.90 14.65 2.11
C ALA A 82 -2.17 15.82 2.81
N LYS A 83 -2.59 17.07 2.60
CA LYS A 83 -2.06 18.23 3.34
C LYS A 83 -2.52 18.22 4.79
N GLU A 84 -3.76 17.81 5.07
CA GLU A 84 -4.26 17.66 6.45
C GLU A 84 -3.41 16.61 7.20
N ILE A 85 -3.12 15.47 6.57
CA ILE A 85 -2.23 14.44 7.15
C ILE A 85 -0.81 14.97 7.32
N SER A 86 -0.21 15.50 6.26
CA SER A 86 1.20 15.91 6.27
C SER A 86 1.50 17.14 7.13
N SER A 87 0.52 18.00 7.38
CA SER A 87 0.66 19.18 8.26
C SER A 87 0.56 18.85 9.75
N ASN A 88 0.15 17.64 10.12
CA ASN A 88 0.07 17.22 11.52
C ASN A 88 1.48 16.98 12.11
N THR A 89 1.85 17.80 13.09
CA THR A 89 3.16 17.75 13.77
C THR A 89 3.41 16.43 14.49
N GLU A 90 2.41 15.85 15.14
CA GLU A 90 2.55 14.57 15.84
C GLU A 90 2.81 13.43 14.85
N TYR A 91 2.10 13.41 13.73
CA TYR A 91 2.33 12.47 12.64
C TYR A 91 3.74 12.58 12.04
N GLN A 92 4.22 13.80 11.74
CA GLN A 92 5.57 13.98 11.19
C GLN A 92 6.69 13.54 12.16
N ASN A 93 6.44 13.68 13.45
CA ASN A 93 7.37 13.26 14.50
C ASN A 93 7.25 11.77 14.83
N TYR A 94 6.22 11.08 14.35
CA TYR A 94 6.03 9.66 14.59
C TYR A 94 7.19 8.83 14.01
N LYS A 95 7.69 7.89 14.80
CA LYS A 95 8.71 6.92 14.40
C LYS A 95 8.16 5.52 14.59
N SER A 96 8.02 4.79 13.48
CA SER A 96 7.66 3.38 13.50
C SER A 96 8.68 2.61 14.31
N VAL A 97 8.21 1.85 15.31
CA VAL A 97 9.07 0.99 16.14
C VAL A 97 9.67 -0.14 15.30
N MET A 98 8.96 -0.59 14.27
CA MET A 98 9.37 -1.69 13.41
C MET A 98 10.32 -1.26 12.29
N LEU A 99 10.31 0.03 11.94
CA LEU A 99 11.07 0.58 10.82
C LEU A 99 12.06 1.67 11.24
N MET A 100 12.52 1.65 12.51
CA MET A 100 13.41 2.69 13.04
C MET A 100 14.70 2.84 12.22
N ASP A 101 14.94 4.09 11.81
CA ASP A 101 16.12 4.71 11.20
C ASP A 101 16.99 3.86 10.24
N THR A 102 17.07 4.26 8.97
CA THR A 102 18.04 3.70 8.01
C THR A 102 19.42 4.35 8.10
N ALA A 103 19.59 5.44 8.87
CA ALA A 103 20.87 6.09 9.09
C ALA A 103 21.71 5.42 10.19
N SER A 104 21.10 4.59 11.05
CA SER A 104 21.74 3.85 12.15
C SER A 104 21.00 2.55 12.50
N GLY A 105 21.62 1.60 13.22
CA GLY A 105 20.93 0.42 13.74
C GLY A 105 20.64 -0.71 12.73
N PHE A 106 19.72 -1.62 13.10
CA PHE A 106 19.44 -2.87 12.37
C PHE A 106 19.01 -2.64 10.93
N ASN A 107 18.22 -1.60 10.63
CA ASN A 107 17.72 -1.34 9.28
C ASN A 107 18.81 -0.86 8.32
N LYS A 108 19.82 -0.11 8.81
CA LYS A 108 21.05 0.19 8.07
C LYS A 108 21.86 -1.08 7.78
N SER A 109 22.05 -1.92 8.79
CA SER A 109 22.78 -3.19 8.65
C SER A 109 22.08 -4.16 7.70
N MET A 110 20.75 -4.10 7.61
CA MET A 110 19.92 -4.88 6.69
C MET A 110 19.84 -4.25 5.29
N GLY A 111 20.45 -3.08 5.07
CA GLY A 111 20.49 -2.40 3.77
C GLY A 111 19.11 -2.00 3.27
N ILE A 112 18.14 -1.78 4.16
CA ILE A 112 16.77 -1.44 3.77
C ILE A 112 16.80 -0.09 3.08
N GLN A 113 16.34 -0.06 1.83
CA GLN A 113 16.13 1.16 1.10
C GLN A 113 14.67 1.23 0.70
N TYR A 114 14.10 2.43 0.69
CA TYR A 114 12.70 2.64 0.35
C TYR A 114 12.53 3.97 -0.37
N ALA A 115 11.37 4.13 -1.00
CA ALA A 115 10.89 5.38 -1.57
C ALA A 115 9.53 5.68 -0.92
N VAL A 116 9.39 6.82 -0.25
CA VAL A 116 8.14 7.24 0.42
C VAL A 116 7.60 8.47 -0.30
N ILE A 117 6.28 8.61 -0.36
CA ILE A 117 5.65 9.82 -0.90
C ILE A 117 6.02 11.05 -0.05
N PRO A 118 6.46 12.15 -0.66
CA PRO A 118 6.79 13.37 0.07
C PRO A 118 5.67 13.82 1.00
N GLY A 119 6.02 14.13 2.25
CA GLY A 119 5.06 14.53 3.30
C GLY A 119 4.42 13.35 4.04
N MET A 120 4.65 12.11 3.64
CA MET A 120 4.27 10.92 4.41
C MET A 120 5.45 10.33 5.17
N ILE A 121 5.14 9.57 6.23
CA ILE A 121 6.12 8.82 7.00
C ILE A 121 6.26 7.37 6.52
N TRP A 122 7.39 6.75 6.86
CA TRP A 122 7.59 5.31 6.68
C TRP A 122 7.05 4.55 7.90
N ALA A 123 5.97 3.78 7.71
CA ALA A 123 5.30 3.05 8.77
C ALA A 123 4.89 1.62 8.33
N TYR A 124 4.90 0.69 9.27
CA TYR A 124 4.64 -0.72 9.04
C TYR A 124 3.16 -1.04 9.28
N GLY A 125 2.42 -1.26 8.20
CA GLY A 125 0.98 -1.49 8.29
C GLY A 125 0.55 -2.83 8.88
N ASP A 126 1.41 -3.85 8.95
CA ASP A 126 0.97 -5.17 9.41
C ASP A 126 1.04 -5.32 10.93
N LYS A 127 -0.03 -5.84 11.53
CA LYS A 127 -0.05 -6.21 12.96
C LYS A 127 0.64 -7.55 13.16
N GLN A 128 1.78 -7.56 13.85
CA GLN A 128 2.39 -8.80 14.28
C GLN A 128 1.81 -9.24 15.63
N GLY A 129 1.24 -10.45 15.68
CA GLY A 129 0.43 -10.93 16.81
C GLY A 129 1.14 -11.04 18.17
N LEU A 130 2.47 -10.92 18.20
CA LEU A 130 3.27 -10.96 19.42
C LEU A 130 3.67 -9.57 19.96
N LEU A 131 3.38 -8.50 19.20
CA LEU A 131 3.71 -7.14 19.62
C LEU A 131 2.60 -6.56 20.49
N SER A 132 2.98 -5.89 21.58
CA SER A 132 2.07 -5.05 22.36
C SER A 132 1.49 -3.93 21.50
N GLU A 133 0.30 -3.45 21.85
CA GLU A 133 -0.42 -2.42 21.08
C GLU A 133 0.42 -1.15 20.88
N GLU A 134 1.19 -0.74 21.89
CA GLU A 134 2.10 0.40 21.84
C GLU A 134 3.24 0.26 20.80
N LYS A 135 3.50 -0.96 20.32
CA LYS A 135 4.50 -1.24 19.27
C LYS A 135 3.87 -1.46 17.89
N GLN A 136 2.53 -1.40 17.79
CA GLN A 136 1.81 -1.55 16.54
C GLN A 136 1.53 -0.18 15.93
N ASP A 137 2.18 0.12 14.80
CA ASP A 137 1.97 1.39 14.09
C ASP A 137 0.49 1.66 13.78
N PRO A 138 -0.34 0.66 13.38
CA PRO A 138 -1.76 0.90 13.20
C PRO A 138 -2.43 1.49 14.46
N CYS A 139 -2.14 0.99 15.65
CA CYS A 139 -2.87 1.44 16.83
C CYS A 139 -2.43 2.82 17.29
N ASN A 140 -1.15 3.12 17.11
CA ASN A 140 -0.62 4.44 17.47
C ASN A 140 -1.04 5.51 16.46
N LEU A 141 -0.99 5.23 15.16
CA LEU A 141 -1.39 6.19 14.13
C LEU A 141 -2.90 6.47 14.16
N ALA A 142 -3.73 5.50 14.55
CA ALA A 142 -5.17 5.74 14.78
C ALA A 142 -5.42 6.76 15.90
N LYS A 143 -4.55 6.81 16.93
CA LYS A 143 -4.68 7.77 18.05
C LYS A 143 -4.31 9.20 17.63
N ILE A 144 -3.40 9.36 16.67
CA ILE A 144 -2.97 10.66 16.12
C ILE A 144 -4.07 11.30 15.25
N PHE A 145 -4.94 10.49 14.64
CA PHE A 145 -6.04 10.94 13.80
C PHE A 145 -7.41 10.53 14.38
N PRO A 146 -7.84 11.11 15.51
CA PRO A 146 -9.08 10.73 16.19
C PRO A 146 -10.35 11.00 15.35
N ASP A 147 -10.26 11.91 14.39
CA ASP A 147 -11.35 12.25 13.46
C ASP A 147 -11.41 11.32 12.23
N ALA A 148 -10.46 10.39 12.09
CA ALA A 148 -10.51 9.35 11.08
C ALA A 148 -11.28 8.12 11.60
N ASP A 149 -12.14 7.56 10.76
CA ASP A 149 -12.83 6.31 11.04
C ASP A 149 -11.91 5.09 10.88
N ALA A 150 -10.88 5.23 10.05
CA ALA A 150 -9.86 4.22 9.83
C ALA A 150 -8.55 4.82 9.32
N ILE A 151 -7.50 4.03 9.40
CA ILE A 151 -6.17 4.32 8.88
C ILE A 151 -5.78 3.30 7.82
N LEU A 152 -5.22 3.79 6.73
CA LEU A 152 -4.83 3.01 5.57
C LEU A 152 -3.31 3.08 5.39
N PHE A 153 -2.71 1.91 5.23
CA PHE A 153 -1.32 1.73 4.85
C PHE A 153 -1.29 1.14 3.45
N VAL A 154 -0.51 1.74 2.56
CA VAL A 154 -0.26 1.19 1.22
C VAL A 154 1.24 1.02 1.03
N THR A 155 1.66 -0.19 0.66
CA THR A 155 3.07 -0.48 0.41
C THR A 155 3.24 -1.20 -0.92
N MET A 156 4.34 -0.91 -1.59
CA MET A 156 4.75 -1.61 -2.80
C MET A 156 6.02 -2.41 -2.53
N ASP A 157 6.08 -3.62 -3.07
CA ASP A 157 7.30 -4.42 -3.13
C ASP A 157 7.45 -5.01 -4.53
N TYR A 158 8.69 -5.33 -4.90
CA TYR A 158 8.99 -5.94 -6.19
C TYR A 158 9.66 -7.28 -5.97
N GLU A 159 9.41 -8.23 -6.85
CA GLU A 159 10.13 -9.51 -6.89
C GLU A 159 10.49 -9.87 -8.33
N PHE A 160 11.38 -10.85 -8.50
CA PHE A 160 11.61 -11.47 -9.81
C PHE A 160 10.98 -12.85 -9.89
N GLU A 161 10.29 -13.11 -11.00
CA GLU A 161 9.69 -14.40 -11.30
C GLU A 161 10.47 -15.08 -12.43
N SER A 162 10.96 -16.29 -12.15
CA SER A 162 11.67 -17.13 -13.11
C SER A 162 10.76 -17.56 -14.26
N ARG A 163 11.27 -17.47 -15.49
CA ARG A 163 10.58 -17.81 -16.74
C ARG A 163 11.51 -18.62 -17.65
N ALA A 164 10.92 -19.34 -18.60
CA ALA A 164 11.66 -20.14 -19.59
C ALA A 164 12.73 -21.05 -18.94
N MET A 165 12.31 -21.85 -17.96
CA MET A 165 13.20 -22.74 -17.17
C MET A 165 14.38 -22.02 -16.51
N GLY A 166 14.19 -20.76 -16.09
CA GLY A 166 15.23 -19.99 -15.40
C GLY A 166 16.22 -19.27 -16.30
N MET A 167 16.05 -19.34 -17.62
CA MET A 167 16.84 -18.56 -18.58
C MET A 167 16.36 -17.12 -18.73
N MET A 168 15.15 -16.82 -18.25
CA MET A 168 14.56 -15.49 -18.29
C MET A 168 13.94 -15.15 -16.93
N ALA A 169 13.79 -13.86 -16.64
CA ALA A 169 13.08 -13.38 -15.47
C ALA A 169 12.16 -12.22 -15.84
N GLY A 170 10.95 -12.19 -15.26
CA GLY A 170 10.06 -11.03 -15.26
C GLY A 170 10.12 -10.33 -13.89
N ALA A 171 9.70 -9.06 -13.83
CA ALA A 171 9.46 -8.40 -12.56
C ALA A 171 8.00 -8.63 -12.14
N VAL A 172 7.78 -8.67 -10.84
CA VAL A 172 6.48 -8.71 -10.19
C VAL A 172 6.39 -7.48 -9.32
N ALA A 173 5.34 -6.68 -9.48
CA ALA A 173 5.01 -5.60 -8.57
C ALA A 173 3.88 -6.09 -7.66
N TYR A 174 4.00 -5.85 -6.36
CA TYR A 174 2.95 -6.10 -5.39
C TYR A 174 2.43 -4.78 -4.82
N LEU A 175 1.12 -4.69 -4.63
CA LEU A 175 0.49 -3.67 -3.81
C LEU A 175 -0.10 -4.34 -2.57
N ASN A 176 0.36 -3.93 -1.40
CA ASN A 176 -0.21 -4.34 -0.13
C ASN A 176 -1.01 -3.18 0.44
N MET A 177 -2.24 -3.46 0.86
CA MET A 177 -3.10 -2.50 1.52
C MET A 177 -3.60 -3.08 2.83
N PHE A 178 -3.47 -2.29 3.89
CA PHE A 178 -3.92 -2.64 5.23
C PHE A 178 -4.81 -1.54 5.76
N LEU A 179 -6.06 -1.86 6.06
CA LEU A 179 -7.02 -0.92 6.64
C LEU A 179 -7.40 -1.39 8.04
N TYR A 180 -7.25 -0.50 9.01
CA TYR A 180 -7.65 -0.71 10.40
C TYR A 180 -8.61 0.39 10.81
N ASP A 181 -9.67 0.03 11.54
CA ASP A 181 -10.60 1.02 12.08
C ASP A 181 -9.96 1.82 13.24
N LYS A 182 -10.68 2.82 13.74
CA LYS A 182 -10.24 3.64 14.88
C LYS A 182 -10.06 2.88 16.21
N LYS A 183 -10.59 1.66 16.33
CA LYS A 183 -10.34 0.74 17.46
C LYS A 183 -9.13 -0.15 17.21
N CYS A 184 -8.44 0.08 16.10
CA CYS A 184 -7.34 -0.72 15.61
C CYS A 184 -7.76 -2.14 15.17
N ASP A 185 -9.05 -2.40 14.94
CA ASP A 185 -9.49 -3.69 14.40
C ASP A 185 -9.23 -3.75 12.89
N LYS A 186 -8.76 -4.90 12.42
CA LYS A 186 -8.45 -5.11 11.01
C LYS A 186 -9.76 -5.13 10.20
N VAL A 187 -9.93 -4.15 9.31
CA VAL A 187 -11.01 -4.14 8.32
C VAL A 187 -10.66 -5.07 7.17
N PHE A 188 -9.50 -4.85 6.54
CA PHE A 188 -8.99 -5.75 5.50
C PHE A 188 -7.46 -5.73 5.40
N ARG A 189 -6.95 -6.82 4.81
CA ARG A 189 -5.61 -6.91 4.24
C ARG A 189 -5.74 -7.42 2.81
N ILE A 190 -5.15 -6.71 1.87
CA ILE A 190 -5.16 -7.04 0.45
C ILE A 190 -3.71 -7.06 -0.02
N ARG A 191 -3.34 -8.09 -0.77
CA ARG A 191 -2.10 -8.15 -1.53
C ARG A 191 -2.47 -8.49 -2.96
N GLU A 192 -2.24 -7.56 -3.87
CA GLU A 192 -2.43 -7.78 -5.30
C GLU A 192 -1.08 -7.70 -6.00
N ARG A 193 -0.98 -8.37 -7.15
CA ARG A 193 0.26 -8.44 -7.92
C ARG A 193 0.00 -8.20 -9.40
N GLY A 194 0.96 -7.59 -10.06
CA GLY A 194 1.07 -7.50 -11.51
C GLY A 194 2.42 -8.03 -11.95
N VAL A 195 2.46 -8.75 -13.06
CA VAL A 195 3.70 -9.31 -13.59
C VAL A 195 4.03 -8.62 -14.91
N SER A 196 5.29 -8.23 -15.07
CA SER A 196 5.77 -7.60 -16.30
C SER A 196 5.47 -8.49 -17.52
N LYS A 197 5.02 -7.88 -18.61
CA LYS A 197 4.98 -8.50 -19.93
C LYS A 197 6.40 -8.71 -20.46
N GLY A 198 7.27 -7.74 -20.20
CA GLY A 198 8.70 -7.81 -20.47
C GLY A 198 9.38 -8.94 -19.70
N LYS A 199 10.59 -9.29 -20.16
CA LYS A 199 11.49 -10.23 -19.51
C LYS A 199 12.94 -9.91 -19.85
N VAL A 200 13.84 -10.23 -18.95
CA VAL A 200 15.29 -10.08 -19.13
C VAL A 200 15.98 -11.44 -19.05
N PRO A 201 17.15 -11.61 -19.70
CA PRO A 201 17.97 -12.80 -19.48
C PRO A 201 18.28 -13.03 -18.00
N ALA A 202 18.25 -14.29 -17.60
CA ALA A 202 18.49 -14.74 -16.24
C ALA A 202 19.39 -15.97 -16.23
N ALA A 203 20.08 -16.19 -15.12
CA ALA A 203 20.78 -17.42 -14.82
C ALA A 203 20.12 -18.07 -13.60
N LEU A 204 19.56 -19.28 -13.78
CA LEU A 204 18.85 -20.00 -12.73
C LEU A 204 17.72 -19.18 -12.08
N GLY A 205 17.02 -18.37 -12.88
CA GLY A 205 15.92 -17.51 -12.43
C GLY A 205 16.35 -16.19 -11.80
N VAL A 206 17.65 -15.93 -11.64
CA VAL A 206 18.19 -14.64 -11.17
C VAL A 206 18.48 -13.75 -12.39
N PRO A 207 17.86 -12.57 -12.51
CA PRO A 207 18.14 -11.65 -13.60
C PRO A 207 19.63 -11.31 -13.70
N ILE A 208 20.12 -11.19 -14.93
CA ILE A 208 21.43 -10.58 -15.16
C ILE A 208 21.30 -9.09 -14.85
N MET A 209 21.89 -8.68 -13.72
CA MET A 209 21.66 -7.36 -13.11
C MET A 209 22.14 -6.23 -14.04
N ASN A 210 21.18 -5.56 -14.68
CA ASN A 210 21.40 -4.36 -15.48
C ASN A 210 20.25 -3.39 -15.24
N VAL A 211 20.54 -2.29 -14.55
CA VAL A 211 19.54 -1.30 -14.15
C VAL A 211 18.73 -0.76 -15.33
N LYS A 212 19.38 -0.51 -16.48
CA LYS A 212 18.72 -0.01 -17.69
C LYS A 212 17.65 -0.97 -18.23
N LYS A 213 17.71 -2.26 -17.85
CA LYS A 213 16.70 -3.26 -18.21
C LYS A 213 15.74 -3.57 -17.06
N ILE A 214 16.20 -3.50 -15.82
CA ILE A 214 15.40 -3.82 -14.63
C ILE A 214 14.42 -2.69 -14.31
N GLN A 215 14.84 -1.43 -14.39
CA GLN A 215 13.98 -0.28 -14.09
C GLN A 215 12.72 -0.27 -15.00
N PRO A 216 12.82 -0.38 -16.33
CA PRO A 216 11.63 -0.49 -17.18
C PRO A 216 10.78 -1.75 -16.91
N LEU A 217 11.39 -2.82 -16.41
CA LEU A 217 10.68 -4.06 -16.07
C LEU A 217 9.80 -3.86 -14.83
N CYS A 218 10.30 -3.14 -13.82
CA CYS A 218 9.51 -2.72 -12.66
C CYS A 218 8.39 -1.76 -13.04
N GLU A 219 8.63 -0.84 -13.98
CA GLU A 219 7.59 0.05 -14.51
C GLU A 219 6.47 -0.74 -15.20
N ASP A 220 6.81 -1.68 -16.09
CA ASP A 220 5.86 -2.55 -16.78
C ASP A 220 5.06 -3.44 -15.79
N ALA A 221 5.72 -3.96 -14.75
CA ALA A 221 5.05 -4.73 -13.71
C ALA A 221 4.05 -3.86 -12.91
N THR A 222 4.40 -2.61 -12.61
CA THR A 222 3.51 -1.65 -11.95
C THR A 222 2.30 -1.31 -12.80
N GLU A 223 2.47 -1.12 -14.12
CA GLU A 223 1.33 -0.93 -15.02
C GLU A 223 0.41 -2.15 -15.03
N ALA A 224 0.98 -3.36 -15.14
CA ALA A 224 0.21 -4.59 -15.08
C ALA A 224 -0.57 -4.74 -13.76
N LEU A 225 0.03 -4.33 -12.64
CA LEU A 225 -0.60 -4.37 -11.32
C LEU A 225 -1.87 -3.50 -11.27
N PHE A 226 -1.82 -2.28 -11.83
CA PHE A 226 -3.00 -1.41 -11.84
C PHE A 226 -4.11 -1.88 -12.79
N GLU A 227 -3.75 -2.54 -13.89
CA GLU A 227 -4.75 -3.20 -14.75
C GLU A 227 -5.43 -4.37 -14.02
N GLU A 228 -4.66 -5.20 -13.31
CA GLU A 228 -5.20 -6.29 -12.47
C GLU A 228 -6.08 -5.76 -11.33
N LEU A 229 -5.68 -4.66 -10.68
CA LEU A 229 -6.45 -4.01 -9.62
C LEU A 229 -7.81 -3.53 -10.13
N LYS A 230 -7.86 -2.93 -11.32
CA LYS A 230 -9.12 -2.49 -11.95
C LYS A 230 -10.10 -3.66 -12.10
N GLY A 231 -9.62 -4.84 -12.51
CA GLY A 231 -10.44 -6.05 -12.62
C GLY A 231 -10.95 -6.60 -11.28
N LYS A 232 -10.27 -6.27 -10.16
CA LYS A 232 -10.60 -6.80 -8.81
C LYS A 232 -11.25 -5.78 -7.89
N LEU A 233 -11.35 -4.52 -8.32
CA LEU A 233 -11.80 -3.39 -7.50
C LEU A 233 -13.15 -3.63 -6.83
N GLY A 234 -14.16 -4.13 -7.57
CA GLY A 234 -15.46 -4.41 -6.99
C GLY A 234 -15.44 -5.42 -5.82
N LYS A 235 -14.51 -6.40 -5.83
CA LYS A 235 -14.32 -7.35 -4.72
C LYS A 235 -13.62 -6.68 -3.53
N ILE A 236 -12.68 -5.78 -3.81
CA ILE A 236 -11.94 -5.01 -2.81
C ILE A 236 -12.89 -4.04 -2.08
N VAL A 237 -13.64 -3.23 -2.83
CA VAL A 237 -14.65 -2.28 -2.33
C VAL A 237 -15.67 -2.96 -1.41
N LYS A 238 -16.17 -4.14 -1.80
CA LYS A 238 -17.10 -4.92 -0.97
C LYS A 238 -16.52 -5.34 0.39
N LYS A 239 -15.21 -5.61 0.47
CA LYS A 239 -14.55 -5.91 1.76
C LYS A 239 -14.41 -4.67 2.62
N SER A 240 -14.19 -3.52 1.99
CA SER A 240 -14.00 -2.23 2.65
C SER A 240 -15.28 -1.64 3.23
N ALA A 241 -16.48 -2.10 2.83
CA ALA A 241 -17.75 -1.53 3.29
C ALA A 241 -18.16 -1.91 4.74
N LYS A 242 -17.31 -2.61 5.50
CA LYS A 242 -17.70 -3.29 6.75
C LYS A 242 -17.12 -2.67 8.04
N PHE A 243 -17.05 -1.34 8.16
CA PHE A 243 -16.55 -0.65 9.37
C PHE A 243 -17.18 0.73 9.58
#